data_AF-A0A1C2XXK4-F1
#
_entry.id   AF-A0A1C2XXK4-F1
#
_cell.length_a   1.000
_cell.length_b   1.000
_cell.length_c   1.000
_cell.angle_alpha   90.00
_cell.angle_beta   90.00
_cell.angle_gamma   90.00
#
_symmetry.space_group_name_H-M   'P 1'
#
loop_
_entity.id
_entity.type
_entity.pdbx_description
1 polymer ?
#
loop_
_entity_poly.entity_id
_entity_poly.type
_entity_poly.pdbx_seq_one_letter_code
_entity_poly.pdbx_strand_id
1 'polypeptide(L)'
;MTVLLILIVVLAAIIVAIARYSGHKVSVHLFKWVAGVYGFILIAGLFALYLLPADQLLQGSVTQPQIISGSNFYELGGQGKFDQTEGIHRLDLQTFDYSGEKLVVDSDGGIFVFAQRKNTDDGIIAVKFYTSISTFNGLDVSDKVKPPYVTLQSGILKVRLQELADFKYYSFRYELPIRQFLGVAEKKYDNPHEMNFALYLEIPKNVQVEGLDYGVIIVDEEGK
;
A
#
# COMPACT_ATOMS: atom_id res chain seq x y z
N MET A 1 9.05 10.53 23.30
CA MET A 1 9.18 11.90 23.87
C MET A 1 10.21 11.98 24.99
N THR A 2 10.21 11.03 25.93
CA THR A 2 11.17 10.96 27.06
C THR A 2 12.63 10.82 26.62
N VAL A 3 12.94 9.94 25.66
CA VAL A 3 14.32 9.72 25.16
C VAL A 3 14.89 10.97 24.47
N LEU A 4 14.08 11.67 23.67
CA LEU A 4 14.48 12.92 23.02
C LEU A 4 14.81 14.01 24.04
N LEU A 5 14.01 14.11 25.11
CA LEU A 5 14.18 15.09 26.17
C LEU A 5 15.46 14.82 26.98
N ILE A 6 15.76 13.55 27.26
CA ILE A 6 17.02 13.13 27.89
C ILE A 6 18.22 13.51 27.00
N LEU A 7 18.12 13.26 25.68
CA LEU A 7 19.20 13.54 24.74
C LEU A 7 19.50 15.05 24.62
N ILE A 8 18.45 15.89 24.61
CA ILE A 8 18.58 17.36 24.63
C ILE A 8 19.23 17.85 25.92
N VAL A 9 18.87 17.29 27.07
CA VAL A 9 19.46 17.66 28.37
C VAL A 9 20.95 17.29 28.43
N VAL A 10 21.33 16.12 27.89
CA VAL A 10 22.72 15.70 27.80
C VAL A 10 23.53 16.62 26.87
N LEU A 11 22.96 16.99 25.72
CA LEU A 11 23.61 17.89 24.76
C LEU A 11 23.81 19.30 25.34
N ALA A 12 22.80 19.83 26.04
CA ALA A 12 22.89 21.12 26.74
C ALA A 12 23.97 21.08 27.85
N ALA A 13 24.06 19.99 28.60
CA ALA A 13 25.09 19.81 29.63
C ALA A 13 26.51 19.79 29.04
N ILE A 14 26.69 19.13 27.88
CA ILE A 14 27.98 19.11 27.16
C ILE A 14 28.35 20.51 26.66
N ILE A 15 27.41 21.25 26.08
CA ILE A 15 27.64 22.62 25.61
C ILE A 15 28.04 23.54 26.77
N VAL A 16 27.33 23.47 27.91
CA VAL A 16 27.65 24.26 29.10
C VAL A 16 29.03 23.89 29.67
N ALA A 17 29.39 22.60 29.67
CA ALA A 17 30.70 22.14 30.11
C ALA A 17 31.82 22.67 29.20
N ILE A 18 31.64 22.64 27.89
CA ILE A 18 32.61 23.18 26.91
C ILE A 18 32.72 24.71 27.05
N ALA A 19 31.59 25.42 27.14
CA ALA A 19 31.57 26.88 27.26
C ALA A 19 32.27 27.37 28.53
N ARG A 20 32.15 26.64 29.66
CA ARG A 20 32.86 26.97 30.91
C ARG A 20 34.37 26.74 30.84
N TYR A 21 34.85 25.86 29.95
CA TYR A 21 36.27 25.54 29.81
C TYR A 21 36.98 26.34 28.69
N SER A 22 36.24 27.14 27.90
CA SER A 22 36.71 27.87 26.71
C SER A 22 37.58 29.11 27.00
N GLY A 23 38.45 29.06 28.01
CA GLY A 23 39.50 30.06 28.29
C GLY A 23 40.92 29.50 28.31
N HIS A 24 41.09 28.17 28.28
CA HIS A 24 42.39 27.51 28.35
C HIS A 24 42.54 26.42 27.29
N LYS A 25 43.78 26.23 26.82
CA LYS A 25 44.19 25.23 25.81
C LYS A 25 43.41 23.93 26.05
N VAL A 26 42.63 23.49 25.06
CA VAL A 26 41.76 22.32 25.15
C VAL A 26 42.55 21.16 25.72
N SER A 27 42.27 20.82 26.98
CA SER A 27 43.01 19.80 27.71
C SER A 27 42.67 18.43 27.12
N VAL A 28 43.68 17.58 26.95
CA VAL A 28 43.53 16.16 26.55
C VAL A 28 42.51 15.44 27.44
N HIS A 29 42.32 15.90 28.67
CA HIS A 29 41.32 15.38 29.59
C HIS A 29 39.87 15.66 29.14
N LEU A 30 39.60 16.86 28.61
CA LEU A 30 38.29 17.23 28.08
C LEU A 30 37.97 16.41 26.82
N PHE A 31 38.97 16.20 25.96
CA PHE A 31 38.82 15.35 24.78
C PHE A 31 38.47 13.90 25.14
N LYS A 32 39.12 13.32 26.16
CA LYS A 32 38.79 11.96 26.67
C LYS A 32 37.36 11.86 27.18
N TRP A 33 36.86 12.89 27.87
CA TRP A 33 35.48 12.93 28.36
C TRP A 33 34.46 13.02 27.23
N VAL A 34 34.68 13.90 26.26
CA VAL A 34 33.81 14.03 25.08
C VAL A 34 33.80 12.73 24.28
N ALA A 35 34.96 12.11 24.06
CA ALA A 35 35.07 10.82 23.38
C ALA A 35 34.34 9.70 24.15
N GLY A 36 34.46 9.66 25.48
CA GLY A 36 33.77 8.69 26.33
C GLY A 36 32.26 8.84 26.29
N VAL A 37 31.74 10.06 26.41
CA VAL A 37 30.29 10.35 26.33
C VAL A 37 29.75 10.05 24.94
N TYR A 38 30.48 10.45 23.88
CA TYR A 38 30.09 10.14 22.51
C TYR A 38 30.06 8.63 22.25
N GLY A 39 31.09 7.89 22.70
CA GLY A 39 31.12 6.44 22.61
C GLY A 39 29.98 5.77 23.37
N PHE A 40 29.66 6.26 24.57
CA PHE A 40 28.51 5.77 25.33
C PHE A 40 27.19 6.01 24.61
N ILE A 41 26.98 7.19 24.01
CA ILE A 41 25.77 7.50 23.22
C ILE A 41 25.65 6.55 22.02
N LEU A 42 26.75 6.27 21.31
CA LEU A 42 26.75 5.33 20.20
C LEU A 42 26.36 3.91 20.64
N ILE A 43 26.95 3.44 21.74
CA ILE A 43 26.64 2.11 22.30
C ILE A 43 25.18 2.05 22.76
N ALA A 44 24.71 3.08 23.47
CA ALA A 44 23.31 3.18 23.89
C ALA A 44 22.35 3.22 22.68
N GLY A 45 22.72 3.90 21.60
CA GLY A 45 21.98 3.89 20.34
C GLY A 45 21.91 2.50 19.71
N LEU A 46 23.01 1.74 19.73
CA LEU A 46 23.03 0.35 19.26
C LEU A 46 22.08 -0.52 20.08
N PHE A 47 22.10 -0.42 21.41
CA PHE A 47 21.15 -1.15 22.26
C PHE A 47 19.71 -0.74 21.99
N ALA A 48 19.44 0.56 21.83
CA ALA A 48 18.10 1.05 21.50
C ALA A 48 17.58 0.46 20.17
N LEU A 49 18.45 0.22 19.18
CA LEU A 49 18.09 -0.48 17.94
C LEU A 49 17.65 -1.93 18.18
N TYR A 50 18.25 -2.64 19.15
CA TYR A 50 17.83 -4.00 19.50
C TYR A 50 16.53 -4.05 20.31
N LEU A 51 16.16 -2.95 20.97
CA LEU A 51 14.89 -2.81 21.68
C LEU A 51 13.73 -2.41 20.75
N LEU A 52 14.00 -2.02 19.50
CA LEU A 52 12.96 -1.77 18.52
C LEU A 52 12.32 -3.11 18.11
N PRO A 53 10.97 -3.19 18.10
CA PRO A 53 10.26 -4.40 17.67
C PRO A 53 10.56 -4.67 16.19
N ALA A 54 11.48 -5.60 15.93
CA ALA A 54 11.93 -5.94 14.58
C ALA A 54 10.81 -6.53 13.72
N ASP A 55 9.81 -7.14 14.35
CA ASP A 55 8.58 -7.66 13.77
C ASP A 55 7.63 -6.55 13.27
N GLN A 56 7.73 -5.34 13.80
CA GLN A 56 6.97 -4.17 13.34
C GLN A 56 7.74 -3.30 12.35
N LEU A 57 9.05 -3.55 12.20
CA LEU A 57 9.86 -2.90 11.18
C LEU A 57 9.63 -3.64 9.86
N LEU A 58 8.77 -3.06 9.01
CA LEU A 58 8.68 -3.43 7.60
C LEU A 58 10.02 -3.12 6.93
N GLN A 59 10.96 -4.06 6.97
CA GLN A 59 12.09 -4.07 6.07
C GLN A 59 11.52 -4.36 4.69
N GLY A 60 11.32 -3.30 3.91
CA GLY A 60 11.00 -3.44 2.51
C GLY A 60 12.14 -4.21 1.84
N SER A 61 11.94 -5.52 1.68
CA SER A 61 12.65 -6.24 0.64
C SER A 61 12.23 -5.53 -0.64
N VAL A 62 13.16 -4.83 -1.29
CA VAL A 62 12.96 -4.14 -2.56
C VAL A 62 12.87 -5.21 -3.65
N THR A 63 11.97 -6.19 -3.49
CA THR A 63 11.44 -6.92 -4.61
C THR A 63 10.55 -5.90 -5.28
N GLN A 64 11.00 -5.30 -6.38
CA GLN A 64 10.14 -4.41 -7.17
C GLN A 64 8.98 -5.29 -7.64
N PRO A 65 7.77 -5.15 -7.06
CA PRO A 65 6.66 -5.92 -7.57
C PRO A 65 6.45 -5.51 -9.03
N GLN A 66 6.02 -6.44 -9.86
CA GLN A 66 5.73 -6.14 -11.26
C GLN A 66 4.53 -5.19 -11.30
N ILE A 67 4.82 -3.89 -11.44
CA ILE A 67 3.80 -2.85 -11.50
C ILE A 67 3.10 -2.97 -12.84
N ILE A 68 1.82 -3.30 -12.79
CA ILE A 68 0.96 -3.38 -13.98
C ILE A 68 0.43 -1.98 -14.25
N SER A 69 0.63 -1.47 -15.47
CA SER A 69 0.03 -0.20 -15.88
C SER A 69 -1.49 -0.31 -15.95
N GLY A 70 -2.21 0.80 -15.76
CA GLY A 70 -3.67 0.81 -15.86
C GLY A 70 -4.21 0.29 -17.20
N SER A 71 -3.48 0.52 -18.31
CA SER A 71 -3.82 -0.03 -19.63
C SER A 71 -3.79 -1.56 -19.64
N ASN A 72 -2.73 -2.16 -19.09
CA ASN A 72 -2.56 -3.60 -19.06
C ASN A 72 -3.57 -4.23 -18.09
N PHE A 73 -3.86 -3.56 -16.97
CA PHE A 73 -4.87 -4.01 -16.03
C PHE A 73 -6.27 -4.08 -16.67
N TYR A 74 -6.62 -3.06 -17.46
CA TYR A 74 -7.87 -3.05 -18.22
C TYR A 74 -7.94 -4.18 -19.26
N GLU A 75 -6.87 -4.38 -20.05
CA GLU A 75 -6.80 -5.45 -21.06
C GLU A 75 -6.92 -6.85 -20.43
N LEU A 76 -6.25 -7.08 -19.30
CA LEU A 76 -6.32 -8.35 -18.57
C LEU A 76 -7.73 -8.65 -18.05
N GLY A 77 -8.46 -7.62 -17.63
CA GLY A 77 -9.86 -7.74 -17.23
C GLY A 77 -10.78 -8.12 -18.39
N GLY A 78 -10.57 -7.48 -19.56
CA GLY A 78 -11.27 -7.84 -20.78
C GLY A 78 -11.00 -9.27 -21.25
N GLN A 79 -9.86 -9.86 -20.87
CA GLN A 79 -9.52 -11.26 -21.17
C GLN A 79 -9.90 -12.25 -20.06
N GLY A 80 -10.41 -11.78 -18.91
CA GLY A 80 -10.71 -12.63 -17.75
C GLY A 80 -9.48 -13.30 -17.11
N LYS A 81 -8.28 -12.73 -17.27
CA LYS A 81 -7.00 -13.35 -16.82
C LYS A 81 -6.50 -12.86 -15.45
N PHE A 82 -7.35 -12.21 -14.66
CA PHE A 82 -6.96 -11.66 -13.37
C PHE A 82 -6.41 -12.71 -12.40
N ASP A 83 -7.04 -13.89 -12.29
CA ASP A 83 -6.59 -14.95 -11.37
C ASP A 83 -5.24 -15.59 -11.77
N GLN A 84 -4.78 -15.37 -13.01
CA GLN A 84 -3.57 -16.00 -13.57
C GLN A 84 -2.39 -15.02 -13.66
N THR A 85 -2.60 -13.75 -13.32
CA THR A 85 -1.59 -12.71 -13.52
C THR A 85 -0.90 -12.36 -12.21
N GLU A 86 0.43 -12.48 -12.21
CA GLU A 86 1.27 -12.01 -11.11
C GLU A 86 1.18 -10.48 -11.02
N GLY A 87 0.98 -9.93 -9.82
CA GLY A 87 0.78 -8.50 -9.61
C GLY A 87 -0.67 -8.03 -9.50
N ILE A 88 -1.62 -8.97 -9.50
CA ILE A 88 -3.05 -8.72 -9.26
C ILE A 88 -3.51 -9.50 -8.04
N HIS A 89 -4.21 -8.82 -7.13
CA HIS A 89 -4.71 -9.39 -5.89
C HIS A 89 -6.22 -9.43 -5.90
N ARG A 90 -6.80 -10.59 -5.54
CA ARG A 90 -8.23 -10.70 -5.29
C ARG A 90 -8.52 -10.24 -3.86
N LEU A 91 -9.24 -9.13 -3.73
CA LEU A 91 -9.57 -8.54 -2.42
C LEU A 91 -10.76 -9.22 -1.76
N ASP A 92 -11.75 -9.62 -2.55
CA ASP A 92 -12.98 -10.19 -2.03
C ASP A 92 -13.71 -11.06 -3.08
N LEU A 93 -14.57 -11.95 -2.57
CA LEU A 93 -15.49 -12.77 -3.34
C LEU A 93 -16.84 -12.81 -2.61
N GLN A 94 -17.87 -12.28 -3.25
CA GLN A 94 -19.24 -12.30 -2.75
C GLN A 94 -20.16 -13.01 -3.75
N THR A 95 -21.20 -13.66 -3.25
CA THR A 95 -22.20 -14.33 -4.07
C THR A 95 -23.59 -13.88 -3.68
N PHE A 96 -24.45 -13.69 -4.68
CA PHE A 96 -25.82 -13.25 -4.49
C PHE A 96 -26.78 -14.15 -5.26
N ASP A 97 -27.84 -14.59 -4.60
CA ASP A 97 -28.95 -15.25 -5.29
C ASP A 97 -29.75 -14.20 -6.09
N TYR A 98 -29.94 -14.45 -7.38
CA TYR A 98 -30.62 -13.55 -8.30
C TYR A 98 -31.43 -14.31 -9.35
N SER A 99 -32.74 -14.05 -9.37
CA SER A 99 -33.70 -14.65 -10.30
C SER A 99 -34.31 -13.63 -11.28
N GLY A 100 -33.80 -12.40 -11.30
CA GLY A 100 -34.31 -11.36 -12.20
C GLY A 100 -33.71 -11.47 -13.60
N GLU A 101 -34.44 -11.00 -14.62
CA GLU A 101 -33.98 -11.05 -16.01
C GLU A 101 -32.92 -9.98 -16.33
N LYS A 102 -32.88 -8.90 -15.55
CA LYS A 102 -32.05 -7.72 -15.82
C LYS A 102 -31.34 -7.25 -14.57
N LEU A 103 -30.03 -7.10 -14.62
CA LEU A 103 -29.17 -6.59 -13.55
C LEU A 103 -28.62 -5.23 -13.98
N VAL A 104 -28.81 -4.22 -13.14
CA VAL A 104 -28.24 -2.88 -13.34
C VAL A 104 -27.04 -2.71 -12.43
N VAL A 105 -25.89 -2.35 -12.98
CA VAL A 105 -24.67 -2.09 -12.21
C VAL A 105 -24.50 -0.58 -12.04
N ASP A 106 -24.43 -0.18 -10.77
CA ASP A 106 -24.22 1.19 -10.31
C ASP A 106 -22.89 1.21 -9.54
N SER A 107 -21.82 1.70 -10.15
CA SER A 107 -20.48 1.71 -9.58
C SER A 107 -19.91 3.11 -9.47
N ASP A 108 -19.24 3.40 -8.36
CA ASP A 108 -18.47 4.64 -8.22
C ASP A 108 -17.36 4.74 -9.29
N GLY A 109 -16.99 5.98 -9.63
CA GLY A 109 -15.89 6.25 -10.56
C GLY A 109 -14.55 5.71 -10.07
N GLY A 110 -13.76 5.16 -10.99
CA GLY A 110 -12.44 4.58 -10.71
C GLY A 110 -12.43 3.06 -10.51
N ILE A 111 -13.57 2.38 -10.68
CA ILE A 111 -13.66 0.91 -10.73
C ILE A 111 -13.97 0.47 -12.16
N PHE A 112 -13.14 -0.39 -12.72
CA PHE A 112 -13.42 -1.05 -14.00
C PHE A 112 -14.40 -2.20 -13.80
N VAL A 113 -15.52 -2.23 -14.53
CA VAL A 113 -16.54 -3.28 -14.38
C VAL A 113 -16.52 -4.22 -15.59
N PHE A 114 -16.28 -5.49 -15.31
CA PHE A 114 -16.30 -6.59 -16.27
C PHE A 114 -17.40 -7.57 -15.88
N ALA A 115 -18.17 -8.03 -16.87
CA ALA A 115 -19.20 -9.04 -16.68
C ALA A 115 -19.01 -10.21 -17.64
N GLN A 116 -18.88 -11.40 -17.09
CA GLN A 116 -18.78 -12.65 -17.83
C GLN A 116 -20.04 -13.48 -17.60
N ARG A 117 -20.67 -13.93 -18.69
CA ARG A 117 -21.79 -14.86 -18.62
C ARG A 117 -21.29 -16.27 -18.33
N LYS A 118 -21.88 -16.91 -17.33
CA LYS A 118 -21.70 -18.33 -17.05
C LYS A 118 -22.34 -19.15 -18.16
N ASN A 119 -21.87 -20.39 -18.28
CA ASN A 119 -22.51 -21.40 -19.13
C ASN A 119 -23.76 -22.01 -18.47
N THR A 120 -24.01 -21.70 -17.20
CA THR A 120 -25.09 -22.26 -16.38
C THR A 120 -26.03 -21.16 -15.89
N ASP A 121 -27.31 -21.52 -15.77
CA ASP A 121 -28.33 -20.69 -15.14
C ASP A 121 -28.57 -21.17 -13.70
N ASP A 122 -27.56 -20.96 -12.85
CA ASP A 122 -27.60 -21.37 -11.44
C ASP A 122 -28.36 -20.37 -10.55
N GLY A 123 -28.76 -19.21 -11.10
CA GLY A 123 -29.41 -18.13 -10.35
C GLY A 123 -28.47 -17.47 -9.35
N ILE A 124 -27.15 -17.62 -9.49
CA ILE A 124 -26.16 -17.06 -8.58
C ILE A 124 -25.29 -16.07 -9.36
N ILE A 125 -25.19 -14.85 -8.88
CA ILE A 125 -24.20 -13.87 -9.35
C ILE A 125 -22.99 -13.96 -8.42
N ALA A 126 -21.81 -14.22 -8.97
CA ALA A 126 -20.56 -14.10 -8.23
C ALA A 126 -19.87 -12.77 -8.55
N VAL A 127 -19.35 -12.12 -7.52
CA VAL A 127 -18.75 -10.79 -7.57
C VAL A 127 -17.35 -10.90 -7.01
N LYS A 128 -16.35 -10.69 -7.86
CA LYS A 128 -14.93 -10.76 -7.51
C LYS A 128 -14.32 -9.38 -7.62
N PHE A 129 -13.60 -8.97 -6.57
CA PHE A 129 -12.84 -7.71 -6.60
C PHE A 129 -11.37 -7.97 -6.80
N TYR A 130 -10.78 -7.22 -7.72
CA TYR A 130 -9.37 -7.25 -8.03
C TYR A 130 -8.74 -5.88 -7.86
N THR A 131 -7.50 -5.86 -7.41
CA THR A 131 -6.65 -4.66 -7.40
C THR A 131 -5.29 -4.98 -8.01
N SER A 132 -4.70 -3.99 -8.70
CA SER A 132 -3.27 -4.03 -9.00
C SER A 132 -2.46 -3.85 -7.71
N ILE A 133 -1.21 -4.32 -7.69
CA ILE A 133 -0.30 -4.04 -6.57
C ILE A 133 -0.22 -2.52 -6.33
N SER A 134 -0.43 -2.12 -5.08
CA SER A 134 -0.16 -0.77 -4.61
C SER A 134 1.11 -0.77 -3.79
N THR A 135 2.06 0.09 -4.18
CA THR A 135 3.29 0.28 -3.40
C THR A 135 3.36 1.68 -2.81
N PHE A 136 3.89 1.75 -1.61
CA PHE A 136 4.18 2.99 -0.92
C PHE A 136 5.62 2.99 -0.39
N ASN A 137 6.48 3.86 -0.94
CA ASN A 137 7.93 3.84 -0.68
C ASN A 137 8.58 2.46 -0.89
N GLY A 138 8.12 1.70 -1.88
CA GLY A 138 8.61 0.35 -2.18
C GLY A 138 8.10 -0.74 -1.24
N LEU A 139 7.16 -0.43 -0.35
CA LEU A 139 6.43 -1.43 0.44
C LEU A 139 5.13 -1.78 -0.27
N ASP A 140 4.86 -3.07 -0.43
CA ASP A 140 3.55 -3.56 -0.87
C ASP A 140 2.53 -3.30 0.25
N VAL A 141 1.47 -2.54 -0.08
CA VAL A 141 0.38 -2.20 0.83
C VAL A 141 -0.96 -2.76 0.35
N SER A 142 -0.95 -3.65 -0.65
CA SER A 142 -2.15 -4.19 -1.30
C SER A 142 -3.08 -4.89 -0.30
N ASP A 143 -2.51 -5.65 0.65
CA ASP A 143 -3.27 -6.35 1.70
C ASP A 143 -3.92 -5.42 2.72
N LYS A 144 -3.56 -4.13 2.73
CA LYS A 144 -4.14 -3.13 3.63
C LYS A 144 -5.30 -2.39 3.00
N VAL A 145 -5.52 -2.57 1.70
CA VAL A 145 -6.61 -1.96 0.95
C VAL A 145 -7.90 -2.71 1.26
N LYS A 146 -8.93 -1.97 1.66
CA LYS A 146 -10.24 -2.57 1.90
C LYS A 146 -11.00 -2.76 0.59
N PRO A 147 -11.68 -3.90 0.39
CA PRO A 147 -12.51 -4.10 -0.79
C PRO A 147 -13.68 -3.09 -0.81
N PRO A 148 -14.19 -2.70 -1.99
CA PRO A 148 -15.41 -1.90 -2.11
C PRO A 148 -16.61 -2.58 -1.44
N TYR A 149 -17.58 -1.78 -1.00
CA TYR A 149 -18.84 -2.31 -0.46
C TYR A 149 -19.80 -2.63 -1.59
N VAL A 150 -20.39 -3.83 -1.58
CA VAL A 150 -21.34 -4.28 -2.60
C VAL A 150 -22.65 -4.65 -1.96
N THR A 151 -23.74 -4.18 -2.58
CA THR A 151 -25.09 -4.56 -2.22
C THR A 151 -25.93 -4.82 -3.46
N LEU A 152 -26.71 -5.89 -3.42
CA LEU A 152 -27.73 -6.17 -4.43
C LEU A 152 -29.10 -5.86 -3.85
N GLN A 153 -29.79 -4.86 -4.41
CA GLN A 153 -31.14 -4.51 -4.01
C GLN A 153 -32.00 -4.20 -5.23
N SER A 154 -33.14 -4.88 -5.34
CA SER A 154 -34.13 -4.65 -6.40
C SER A 154 -33.55 -4.71 -7.83
N GLY A 155 -32.63 -5.64 -8.08
CA GLY A 155 -31.98 -5.79 -9.39
C GLY A 155 -30.89 -4.75 -9.69
N ILE A 156 -30.52 -3.93 -8.70
CA ILE A 156 -29.43 -2.97 -8.81
C ILE A 156 -28.27 -3.44 -7.93
N LEU A 157 -27.13 -3.72 -8.56
CA LEU A 157 -25.86 -3.99 -7.91
C LEU A 157 -25.14 -2.66 -7.66
N LYS A 158 -25.17 -2.19 -6.42
CA LYS A 158 -24.48 -0.96 -6.01
C LYS A 158 -23.10 -1.30 -5.49
N VAL A 159 -22.10 -0.66 -6.07
CA VAL A 159 -20.69 -0.83 -5.75
C VAL A 159 -20.16 0.54 -5.32
N ARG A 160 -19.73 0.64 -4.06
CA ARG A 160 -19.24 1.89 -3.48
C ARG A 160 -17.82 1.72 -2.97
N LEU A 161 -16.93 2.64 -3.32
CA LEU A 161 -15.60 2.69 -2.73
C LEU A 161 -15.74 2.96 -1.23
N GLN A 162 -15.02 2.20 -0.41
CA GLN A 162 -14.93 2.54 1.01
C GLN A 162 -14.13 3.83 1.18
N GLU A 163 -14.41 4.56 2.27
CA GLU A 163 -13.60 5.72 2.64
C GLU A 163 -12.11 5.36 2.66
N LEU A 164 -11.29 6.28 2.13
CA LEU A 164 -9.84 6.11 2.03
C LEU A 164 -9.28 5.70 3.39
N ALA A 165 -8.56 4.58 3.42
CA ALA A 165 -7.91 4.13 4.62
C ALA A 165 -6.75 5.09 4.96
N ASP A 166 -6.82 5.71 6.15
CA ASP A 166 -5.74 6.53 6.66
C ASP A 166 -4.58 5.65 7.15
N PHE A 167 -3.48 5.66 6.40
CA PHE A 167 -2.26 4.97 6.79
C PHE A 167 -1.28 5.92 7.48
N LYS A 168 -0.95 5.62 8.74
CA LYS A 168 0.15 6.29 9.47
C LYS A 168 1.37 5.39 9.44
N TYR A 169 2.40 5.82 8.71
CA TYR A 169 3.69 5.14 8.65
C TYR A 169 4.79 6.05 9.21
N TYR A 170 5.82 5.43 9.78
CA TYR A 170 7.07 6.08 10.15
C TYR A 170 8.17 5.46 9.29
N SER A 171 8.94 6.29 8.59
CA SER A 171 10.10 5.83 7.83
C SER A 171 11.38 6.43 8.39
N PHE A 172 12.42 5.60 8.44
CA PHE A 172 13.77 6.05 8.72
C PHE A 172 14.47 6.34 7.40
N ARG A 173 15.17 7.47 7.33
CA ARG A 173 15.98 7.84 6.17
C ARG A 173 17.44 7.91 6.60
N TYR A 174 18.33 7.39 5.76
CA TYR A 174 19.76 7.58 5.98
C TYR A 174 20.10 9.06 6.01
N GLU A 175 20.98 9.45 6.93
CA GLU A 175 21.52 10.81 6.97
C GLU A 175 22.37 11.09 5.73
N LEU A 176 22.46 12.36 5.35
CA LEU A 176 23.10 12.83 4.11
C LEU A 176 24.52 12.25 3.88
N PRO A 177 25.42 12.15 4.89
CA PRO A 177 26.75 11.58 4.67
C PRO A 177 26.70 10.10 4.29
N ILE A 178 25.86 9.30 4.96
CA ILE A 178 25.72 7.86 4.68
C ILE A 178 25.19 7.64 3.26
N ARG A 179 24.25 8.48 2.82
CA ARG A 179 23.68 8.42 1.46
C ARG A 179 24.73 8.62 0.36
N GLN A 180 25.70 9.51 0.59
CA GLN A 180 26.77 9.79 -0.36
C GLN A 180 27.70 8.60 -0.55
N PHE A 181 28.00 7.87 0.52
CA PHE A 181 28.84 6.66 0.45
C PHE A 181 28.11 5.45 -0.11
N LEU A 182 26.80 5.32 0.16
CA LEU A 182 26.00 4.21 -0.36
C LEU A 182 25.55 4.40 -1.81
N GLY A 183 25.81 5.58 -2.42
CA GLY A 183 25.35 5.88 -3.78
C GLY A 183 23.82 5.91 -3.92
N VAL A 184 23.09 6.02 -2.81
CA VAL A 184 21.63 6.01 -2.79
C VAL A 184 21.13 7.40 -3.16
N ALA A 185 20.83 7.57 -4.44
CA ALA A 185 20.13 8.75 -4.93
C ALA A 185 18.82 8.95 -4.16
N GLU A 186 18.41 10.20 -3.97
CA GLU A 186 17.08 10.49 -3.46
C GLU A 186 16.07 9.89 -4.42
N LYS A 187 15.43 8.78 -4.05
CA LYS A 187 14.17 8.43 -4.67
C LYS A 187 13.25 9.60 -4.34
N LYS A 188 12.94 10.43 -5.35
CA LYS A 188 11.75 11.29 -5.30
C LYS A 188 10.63 10.40 -4.79
N TYR A 189 9.87 10.87 -3.81
CA TYR A 189 8.72 10.14 -3.31
C TYR A 189 8.03 9.49 -4.49
N ASP A 190 8.03 8.15 -4.55
CA ASP A 190 7.25 7.46 -5.55
C ASP A 190 5.84 7.95 -5.27
N ASN A 191 5.28 8.75 -6.19
CA ASN A 191 3.86 9.02 -6.15
C ASN A 191 3.21 7.65 -6.03
N PRO A 192 2.30 7.43 -5.07
CA PRO A 192 1.63 6.15 -4.95
C PRO A 192 1.14 5.77 -6.34
N HIS A 193 1.62 4.65 -6.87
CA HIS A 193 1.21 4.22 -8.20
C HIS A 193 -0.31 4.09 -8.19
N GLU A 194 -0.96 4.63 -9.23
CA GLU A 194 -2.41 4.61 -9.36
C GLU A 194 -2.90 3.18 -9.15
N MET A 195 -3.63 2.99 -8.06
CA MET A 195 -4.20 1.72 -7.72
C MET A 195 -5.44 1.53 -8.58
N ASN A 196 -5.43 0.49 -9.40
CA ASN A 196 -6.55 0.17 -10.27
C ASN A 196 -7.45 -0.84 -9.58
N PHE A 197 -8.75 -0.56 -9.55
CA PHE A 197 -9.76 -1.48 -9.05
C PHE A 197 -10.54 -2.08 -10.22
N ALA A 198 -10.79 -3.38 -10.16
CA ALA A 198 -11.71 -4.05 -11.06
C ALA A 198 -12.76 -4.84 -10.28
N LEU A 199 -13.98 -4.75 -10.77
CA LEU A 199 -15.10 -5.58 -10.41
C LEU A 199 -15.34 -6.58 -11.53
N TYR A 200 -15.25 -7.87 -11.21
CA TYR A 200 -15.54 -8.95 -12.15
C TYR A 200 -16.80 -9.68 -11.71
N LEU A 201 -17.82 -9.65 -12.57
CA LEU A 201 -19.12 -10.26 -12.34
C LEU A 201 -19.22 -11.55 -13.14
N GLU A 202 -19.53 -12.66 -12.49
CA GLU A 202 -19.96 -13.89 -13.14
C GLU A 202 -21.48 -13.99 -13.00
N ILE A 203 -22.19 -13.78 -14.10
CA ILE A 203 -23.65 -13.70 -14.14
C ILE A 203 -24.24 -14.97 -14.79
N PRO A 204 -25.44 -15.41 -14.38
CA PRO A 204 -26.16 -16.47 -15.10
C PRO A 204 -26.38 -16.10 -16.57
N LYS A 205 -26.44 -17.11 -17.44
CA LYS A 205 -26.51 -16.94 -18.90
C LYS A 205 -27.71 -16.11 -19.36
N ASN A 206 -28.83 -16.24 -18.66
CA ASN A 206 -30.10 -15.58 -18.98
C ASN A 206 -30.22 -14.14 -18.46
N VAL A 207 -29.27 -13.65 -17.64
CA VAL A 207 -29.33 -12.31 -17.06
C VAL A 207 -28.73 -11.27 -18.02
N GLN A 208 -29.49 -10.23 -18.32
CA GLN A 208 -29.01 -9.06 -19.06
C GLN A 208 -28.36 -8.08 -18.09
N VAL A 209 -27.23 -7.49 -18.49
CA VAL A 209 -26.52 -6.50 -17.67
C VAL A 209 -26.50 -5.15 -18.35
N GLU A 210 -26.81 -4.11 -17.58
CA GLU A 210 -26.71 -2.71 -17.99
C GLU A 210 -25.89 -1.92 -16.97
N GLY A 211 -25.02 -1.02 -17.43
CA GLY A 211 -24.25 -0.11 -16.58
C GLY A 211 -24.80 1.31 -16.63
N LEU A 212 -24.87 1.99 -15.48
CA LEU A 212 -25.38 3.36 -15.41
C LEU A 212 -24.33 4.44 -15.74
N ASP A 213 -23.08 4.28 -15.29
CA ASP A 213 -22.06 5.36 -15.35
C ASP A 213 -20.87 5.07 -16.28
N TYR A 214 -20.08 4.02 -16.02
CA TYR A 214 -18.78 3.81 -16.70
C TYR A 214 -18.79 2.71 -17.78
N GLY A 215 -19.98 2.21 -18.13
CA GLY A 215 -20.13 1.08 -19.04
C GLY A 215 -19.74 -0.24 -18.37
N VAL A 216 -20.46 -1.31 -18.69
CA VAL A 216 -20.09 -2.67 -18.30
C VAL A 216 -19.49 -3.35 -19.51
N ILE A 217 -18.27 -3.87 -19.37
CA ILE A 217 -17.62 -4.62 -20.44
C ILE A 217 -18.09 -6.06 -20.33
N ILE A 218 -18.80 -6.52 -21.35
CA ILE A 218 -19.21 -7.92 -21.43
C ILE A 218 -18.03 -8.72 -21.97
N VAL A 219 -17.45 -9.55 -21.10
CA VAL A 219 -16.43 -10.54 -21.43
C VAL A 219 -17.18 -11.81 -21.82
N ASP A 220 -17.82 -11.78 -22.99
CA ASP A 220 -18.25 -13.02 -23.62
C ASP A 220 -16.98 -13.67 -24.21
N GLU A 221 -16.82 -14.99 -24.08
CA GLU A 221 -15.82 -15.70 -24.89
C GLU A 221 -16.17 -15.43 -26.35
N GLU A 222 -15.45 -14.53 -27.01
CA GLU A 222 -15.43 -14.46 -28.47
C GLU A 222 -15.08 -15.86 -28.96
N GLY A 223 -16.07 -16.51 -29.56
CA GLY A 223 -15.94 -17.87 -30.03
C GLY A 223 -14.84 -17.97 -31.08
N LYS A 224 -13.93 -18.90 -30.84
CA LYS A 224 -13.05 -19.57 -31.83
C LYS A 224 -12.15 -18.70 -32.71
#